data_AF-A0A259NWF2-F1
#
_entry.id   AF-A0A259NWF2-F1
#
_cell.length_a   1.000
_cell.length_b   1.000
_cell.length_c   1.000
_cell.angle_alpha   90.00
_cell.angle_beta   90.00
_cell.angle_gamma   90.00
#
_symmetry.space_group_name_H-M   'P 1'
#
loop_
_entity.id
_entity.type
_entity.pdbx_description
1 polymer ?
#
loop_
_entity_poly.entity_id
_entity_poly.type
_entity_poly.pdbx_seq_one_letter_code
_entity_poly.pdbx_strand_id
1 'polypeptide(L)'
;DSVADPFLGRVLKVERVYDAEGTELMLNRGGDSLDLLHRSIRTPVFNVLVLPPELPLQQLRVVYRGNHPLLVKEQGYFQLEEVEVSLPDTHLDALLCFVAARLFNPTGLSGNTGFHEGNNYYQKFEAACAMLDNADYRNVEKEENYRLHRMGWA
;
A
#
# COMPACT_ATOMS: atom_id res chain seq x y z
N ASP A 1 2.15 -9.55 -15.07
CA ASP A 1 2.54 -8.43 -15.94
C ASP A 1 2.27 -8.81 -17.38
N SER A 2 2.08 -7.83 -18.25
CA SER A 2 1.82 -8.07 -19.67
C SER A 2 2.58 -7.06 -20.51
N VAL A 3 2.63 -7.28 -21.82
CA VAL A 3 3.20 -6.29 -22.75
C VAL A 3 2.49 -4.93 -22.63
N ALA A 4 1.20 -4.93 -22.28
CA ALA A 4 0.40 -3.71 -22.10
C ALA A 4 0.55 -3.08 -20.70
N ASP A 5 0.97 -3.85 -19.70
CA ASP A 5 1.19 -3.38 -18.32
C ASP A 5 2.47 -4.03 -17.76
N PRO A 6 3.65 -3.50 -18.15
CA PRO A 6 4.92 -4.07 -17.77
C PRO A 6 5.21 -3.82 -16.29
N PHE A 7 5.95 -4.73 -15.66
CA PHE A 7 6.37 -4.54 -14.28
C PHE A 7 7.31 -3.33 -14.15
N LEU A 8 6.86 -2.29 -13.44
CA LEU A 8 7.61 -1.04 -13.24
C LEU A 8 8.54 -1.06 -12.02
N GLY A 9 8.74 -2.21 -11.37
CA GLY A 9 9.61 -2.31 -10.19
C GLY A 9 9.05 -1.67 -8.91
N ARG A 10 7.79 -1.23 -8.91
CA ARG A 10 7.16 -0.53 -7.78
C ARG A 10 6.12 -1.40 -7.10
N VAL A 11 6.60 -2.30 -6.26
CA VAL A 11 5.75 -3.15 -5.43
C VAL A 11 5.48 -2.45 -4.10
N LEU A 12 4.22 -2.40 -3.70
CA LEU A 12 3.82 -2.04 -2.33
C LEU A 12 3.75 -3.29 -1.45
N LYS A 13 3.11 -4.35 -1.97
CA LYS A 13 2.82 -5.57 -1.21
C LYS A 13 2.81 -6.78 -2.12
N VAL A 14 3.41 -7.88 -1.67
CA VAL A 14 3.15 -9.20 -2.25
C VAL A 14 1.92 -9.78 -1.54
N GLU A 15 0.87 -10.09 -2.29
CA GLU A 15 -0.38 -10.62 -1.75
C GLU A 15 -0.36 -12.14 -1.74
N ARG A 16 0.02 -12.76 -2.87
CA ARG A 16 -0.01 -14.21 -3.04
C ARG A 16 1.12 -14.68 -3.95
N VAL A 17 1.56 -15.91 -3.73
CA VAL A 17 2.53 -16.58 -4.60
C VAL A 17 1.97 -17.95 -4.98
N TYR A 18 2.05 -18.29 -6.25
CA TYR A 18 1.62 -19.58 -6.79
C TYR A 18 2.81 -20.33 -7.37
N ASP A 19 2.80 -21.65 -7.22
CA ASP A 19 3.74 -22.57 -7.88
C ASP A 19 3.43 -22.73 -9.39
N ALA A 20 4.22 -23.54 -10.08
CA ALA A 20 4.04 -23.79 -11.51
C ALA A 20 2.74 -24.53 -11.83
N GLU A 21 2.24 -25.32 -10.88
CA GLU A 21 0.99 -26.09 -10.95
C GLU A 21 -0.25 -25.24 -10.61
N GLY A 22 -0.05 -24.02 -10.11
CA GLY A 22 -1.12 -23.10 -9.72
C GLY A 22 -1.58 -23.24 -8.26
N THR A 23 -0.89 -24.02 -7.44
CA THR A 23 -1.12 -24.12 -5.99
C THR A 23 -0.61 -22.86 -5.28
N GLU A 24 -1.41 -22.34 -4.35
CA GLU A 24 -1.01 -21.18 -3.54
C GLU A 24 0.02 -21.60 -2.48
N LEU A 25 1.18 -20.94 -2.50
CA LEU A 25 2.24 -21.11 -1.53
C LEU A 25 2.00 -20.18 -0.33
N MET A 26 2.30 -20.68 0.86
CA MET A 26 2.12 -19.89 2.08
C MET A 26 3.12 -18.74 2.12
N LEU A 27 2.64 -17.55 2.51
CA LEU A 27 3.45 -16.34 2.61
C LEU A 27 3.58 -15.93 4.08
N ASN A 28 4.82 -15.70 4.54
CA ASN A 28 5.16 -15.19 5.87
C ASN A 28 4.56 -15.96 7.06
N ARG A 29 4.18 -17.23 6.92
CA ARG A 29 3.59 -17.99 8.04
C ARG A 29 4.65 -18.56 8.96
N GLY A 30 4.64 -18.14 10.23
CA GLY A 30 5.43 -18.76 11.29
C GLY A 30 4.65 -19.90 11.94
N GLY A 31 5.26 -21.08 12.06
CA GLY A 31 4.65 -22.17 12.83
C GLY A 31 5.68 -23.19 13.28
N ASP A 32 5.43 -23.80 14.45
CA ASP A 32 6.31 -24.80 15.07
C ASP A 32 6.32 -26.15 14.32
N SER A 33 5.39 -26.35 13.39
CA SER A 33 5.39 -27.53 12.53
C SER A 33 6.47 -27.42 11.46
N LEU A 34 7.33 -28.44 11.34
CA LEU A 34 8.33 -28.55 10.28
C LEU A 34 7.73 -28.27 8.89
N ASP A 35 6.50 -28.75 8.64
CA ASP A 35 5.81 -28.58 7.36
C ASP A 35 5.59 -27.10 6.97
N LEU A 36 5.47 -26.20 7.96
CA LEU A 36 5.24 -24.78 7.73
C LEU A 36 6.54 -24.01 7.46
N LEU A 37 7.66 -24.44 8.07
CA LEU A 37 8.99 -23.87 7.84
C LEU A 37 9.51 -24.16 6.42
N HIS A 38 9.22 -25.34 5.88
CA HIS A 38 9.74 -25.81 4.60
C HIS A 38 8.85 -25.46 3.39
N ARG A 39 7.65 -24.89 3.61
CA ARG A 39 6.71 -24.53 2.54
C ARG A 39 6.30 -23.06 2.53
N SER A 40 6.65 -22.29 3.56
CA SER A 40 6.36 -20.86 3.59
C SER A 40 7.47 -20.05 2.91
N ILE A 41 7.08 -19.23 1.94
CA ILE A 41 7.91 -18.18 1.36
C ILE A 41 7.97 -17.01 2.36
N ARG A 42 9.13 -16.35 2.44
CA ARG A 42 9.32 -15.14 3.26
C ARG A 42 9.55 -13.91 2.40
N THR A 43 9.01 -12.78 2.81
CA THR A 43 9.29 -11.45 2.24
C THR A 43 9.95 -10.57 3.29
N PRO A 44 11.27 -10.69 3.54
CA PRO A 44 11.95 -9.87 4.54
C PRO A 44 11.92 -8.38 4.21
N VAL A 45 11.78 -8.05 2.92
CA VAL A 45 11.49 -6.70 2.43
C VAL A 45 10.46 -6.80 1.30
N PHE A 46 9.80 -5.68 0.99
CA PHE A 46 8.66 -5.60 0.07
C PHE A 46 8.90 -6.15 -1.35
N ASN A 47 10.17 -6.21 -1.80
CA ASN A 47 10.56 -6.63 -3.16
C ASN A 47 11.47 -7.86 -3.20
N VAL A 48 11.64 -8.58 -2.08
CA VAL A 48 12.50 -9.78 -2.03
C VAL A 48 11.67 -10.96 -1.57
N LEU A 49 11.74 -12.06 -2.32
CA LEU A 49 11.18 -13.36 -1.95
C LEU A 49 12.33 -14.31 -1.59
N VAL A 50 12.25 -14.87 -0.38
CA VAL A 50 13.15 -15.93 0.07
C VAL A 50 12.38 -17.25 0.02
N LEU A 51 12.83 -18.14 -0.86
CA LEU A 51 12.25 -19.46 -1.05
C LEU A 51 12.85 -20.45 -0.05
N PRO A 52 12.05 -21.40 0.48
CA PRO A 52 12.57 -22.47 1.30
C PRO A 52 13.45 -23.40 0.44
N PRO A 53 14.53 -23.97 1.01
CA PRO A 53 15.50 -24.77 0.27
C PRO A 53 14.92 -26.08 -0.29
N GLU A 54 13.82 -26.58 0.27
CA GLU A 54 13.12 -27.77 -0.19
C GLU A 54 12.24 -27.52 -1.43
N LEU A 55 12.02 -26.25 -1.79
CA LEU A 55 11.25 -25.90 -2.97
C LEU A 55 12.09 -26.13 -4.24
N PRO A 56 11.63 -26.95 -5.19
CA PRO A 56 12.37 -27.17 -6.43
C PRO A 56 12.46 -25.87 -7.24
N LEU A 57 13.49 -25.77 -8.09
CA LEU A 57 13.60 -24.66 -9.03
C LEU A 57 12.40 -24.69 -9.99
N GLN A 58 11.58 -23.65 -9.94
CA GLN A 58 10.34 -23.57 -10.71
C GLN A 58 9.98 -22.12 -11.03
N GLN A 59 9.02 -21.95 -11.95
CA GLN A 59 8.44 -20.65 -12.22
C GLN A 59 7.37 -20.34 -11.18
N LEU A 60 7.47 -19.18 -10.54
CA LEU A 60 6.48 -18.71 -9.58
C LEU A 60 5.64 -17.59 -10.18
N ARG A 61 4.34 -17.61 -9.91
CA ARG A 61 3.44 -16.51 -10.24
C ARG A 61 3.15 -15.69 -8.99
N VAL A 62 3.60 -14.44 -9.00
CA VAL A 62 3.46 -13.51 -7.87
C VAL A 62 2.33 -12.54 -8.15
N VAL A 63 1.35 -12.49 -7.25
CA VAL A 63 0.30 -11.47 -7.23
C VAL A 63 0.73 -10.40 -6.23
N TYR A 64 0.84 -9.18 -6.71
CA TYR A 64 1.32 -8.04 -5.92
C TYR A 64 0.43 -6.82 -6.14
N ARG A 65 0.47 -5.90 -5.18
CA ARG A 65 -0.10 -4.56 -5.28
C ARG A 65 1.01 -3.61 -5.75
N GLY A 66 0.84 -3.03 -6.92
CA GLY A 66 1.75 -2.01 -7.46
C GLY A 66 1.50 -0.65 -6.82
N ASN A 67 2.53 0.19 -6.75
CA ASN A 67 2.35 1.61 -6.45
C ASN A 67 1.94 2.37 -7.72
N HIS A 68 1.27 3.51 -7.56
CA HIS A 68 0.89 4.36 -8.69
C HIS A 68 2.13 4.82 -9.49
N PRO A 69 1.99 5.07 -10.80
CA PRO A 69 3.04 5.70 -11.59
C PRO A 69 3.43 7.06 -10.99
N LEU A 70 4.73 7.39 -11.04
CA LEU A 70 5.19 8.68 -10.55
C LEU A 70 4.79 9.70 -11.59
N LEU A 71 4.32 10.85 -11.12
CA LEU A 71 4.13 12.00 -12.00
C LEU A 71 5.52 12.51 -12.38
N VAL A 72 5.91 12.29 -13.64
CA VAL A 72 7.17 12.79 -14.19
C VAL A 72 6.92 14.19 -14.73
N LYS A 73 7.74 15.15 -14.29
CA LYS A 73 7.73 16.50 -14.86
C LYS A 73 8.49 16.47 -16.18
N GLU A 74 7.81 16.68 -17.28
CA GLU A 74 8.50 16.99 -18.53
C GLU A 74 9.00 18.43 -18.47
N GLN A 75 10.30 18.64 -18.74
CA GLN A 75 10.92 19.99 -18.79
C GLN A 75 10.74 20.85 -17.52
N GLY A 76 10.50 20.23 -16.36
CA GLY A 76 10.41 20.91 -15.07
C GLY A 76 9.02 21.38 -14.65
N TYR A 77 7.99 21.17 -15.47
CA TYR A 77 6.59 21.49 -15.15
C TYR A 77 5.67 20.28 -15.36
N PHE A 78 4.45 20.35 -14.82
CA PHE A 78 3.39 19.39 -15.09
C PHE A 78 2.37 20.06 -16.00
N GLN A 79 2.06 19.43 -17.13
CA GLN A 79 0.89 19.81 -17.92
C GLN A 79 -0.34 19.20 -17.25
N LEU A 80 -1.01 19.98 -16.41
CA LEU A 80 -2.14 19.50 -15.60
C LEU A 80 -3.29 18.97 -16.47
N GLU A 81 -3.45 19.46 -17.70
CA GLU A 81 -4.47 18.98 -18.64
C GLU A 81 -4.17 17.59 -19.20
N GLU A 82 -2.91 17.13 -19.16
CA GLU A 82 -2.47 15.85 -19.73
C GLU A 82 -2.23 14.77 -18.65
N VAL A 83 -2.22 15.17 -17.37
CA VAL A 83 -1.97 14.26 -16.25
C VAL A 83 -3.28 13.74 -15.68
N GLU A 84 -3.70 12.56 -16.15
CA GLU A 84 -4.82 11.82 -15.57
C GLU A 84 -4.34 10.94 -14.40
N VAL A 85 -4.86 11.18 -13.20
CA VAL A 85 -4.55 10.39 -12.00
C VAL A 85 -5.78 9.59 -11.60
N SER A 86 -5.74 8.28 -11.84
CA SER A 86 -6.76 7.36 -11.33
C SER A 86 -6.59 7.17 -9.83
N LEU A 87 -7.51 7.72 -9.05
CA LEU A 87 -7.55 7.58 -7.60
C LEU A 87 -8.73 6.68 -7.18
N PRO A 88 -8.55 5.71 -6.27
CA PRO A 88 -9.67 4.95 -5.72
C PRO A 88 -10.66 5.87 -4.97
N ASP A 89 -11.95 5.58 -5.07
CA ASP A 89 -13.02 6.37 -4.41
C ASP A 89 -12.78 6.54 -2.91
N THR A 90 -12.12 5.57 -2.26
CA THR A 90 -11.75 5.61 -0.84
C THR A 90 -10.86 6.79 -0.46
N HIS A 91 -10.09 7.33 -1.40
CA HIS A 91 -9.17 8.44 -1.17
C HIS A 91 -9.74 9.79 -1.60
N LEU A 92 -10.94 9.82 -2.22
CA LEU A 92 -11.56 11.04 -2.71
C LEU A 92 -11.79 12.05 -1.59
N ASP A 93 -12.34 11.61 -0.46
CA ASP A 93 -12.61 12.48 0.69
C ASP A 93 -11.33 13.09 1.26
N ALA A 94 -10.24 12.30 1.35
CA ALA A 94 -8.94 12.78 1.79
C ALA A 94 -8.40 13.85 0.82
N LEU A 95 -8.48 13.61 -0.49
CA LEU A 95 -8.05 14.57 -1.50
C LEU A 95 -8.85 15.89 -1.41
N LEU A 96 -10.17 15.82 -1.30
CA LEU A 96 -11.03 17.00 -1.18
C LEU A 96 -10.72 17.80 0.08
N CYS A 97 -10.50 17.14 1.22
CA CYS A 97 -10.10 17.79 2.46
C CYS A 97 -8.74 18.49 2.33
N PHE A 98 -7.78 17.86 1.65
CA PHE A 98 -6.46 18.46 1.41
C PHE A 98 -6.55 19.69 0.50
N VAL A 99 -7.31 19.61 -0.59
CA VAL A 99 -7.54 20.74 -1.51
C VAL A 99 -8.25 21.89 -0.79
N ALA A 100 -9.29 21.61 -0.01
CA ALA A 100 -9.99 22.60 0.79
C ALA A 100 -9.04 23.27 1.80
N ALA A 101 -8.24 22.49 2.53
CA ALA A 101 -7.26 23.02 3.46
C ALA A 101 -6.25 23.98 2.78
N ARG A 102 -5.79 23.65 1.56
CA ARG A 102 -4.90 24.50 0.77
C ARG A 102 -5.59 25.76 0.22
N LEU A 103 -6.86 25.66 -0.15
CA LEU A 103 -7.65 26.80 -0.62
C LEU A 103 -7.90 27.83 0.49
N PHE A 104 -8.18 27.38 1.72
CA PHE A 104 -8.44 28.25 2.85
C PHE A 104 -7.16 28.76 3.55
N ASN A 105 -6.02 28.07 3.36
CA ASN A 105 -4.70 28.49 3.84
C ASN A 105 -3.66 28.68 2.71
N PRO A 106 -3.90 29.56 1.72
CA PRO A 106 -2.93 29.84 0.67
C PRO A 106 -1.82 30.71 1.26
N THR A 107 -0.72 30.10 1.70
CA THR A 107 0.55 30.79 2.06
C THR A 107 0.37 32.06 2.92
N GLY A 108 0.00 31.88 4.18
CA GLY A 108 0.41 32.78 5.27
C GLY A 108 -0.28 34.14 5.41
N LEU A 109 -1.28 34.50 4.60
CA LEU A 109 -2.06 35.74 4.79
C LEU A 109 -3.55 35.51 4.50
N SER A 110 -4.40 35.57 5.54
CA SER A 110 -5.71 36.26 5.55
C SER A 110 -6.63 35.75 6.67
N GLY A 111 -7.05 36.67 7.55
CA GLY A 111 -8.32 36.65 8.27
C GLY A 111 -8.53 35.58 9.36
N ASN A 112 -8.93 36.03 10.56
CA ASN A 112 -9.25 35.19 11.72
C ASN A 112 -10.32 34.09 11.50
N THR A 113 -11.01 34.03 10.36
CA THR A 113 -12.04 33.03 10.05
C THR A 113 -11.57 31.95 9.08
N GLY A 114 -10.89 32.31 7.98
CA GLY A 114 -10.39 31.35 6.98
C GLY A 114 -9.30 30.42 7.51
N PHE A 115 -8.47 30.90 8.45
CA PHE A 115 -7.42 30.11 9.07
C PHE A 115 -7.95 28.93 9.91
N HIS A 116 -9.03 29.17 10.66
CA HIS A 116 -9.65 28.14 11.49
C HIS A 116 -10.28 27.04 10.63
N GLU A 117 -10.91 27.42 9.53
CA GLU A 117 -11.54 26.50 8.60
C GLU A 117 -10.51 25.69 7.81
N GLY A 118 -9.41 26.30 7.37
CA GLY A 118 -8.29 25.58 6.77
C GLY A 118 -7.65 24.55 7.71
N ASN A 119 -7.48 24.88 8.99
CA ASN A 119 -6.98 23.92 9.99
C ASN A 119 -7.98 22.78 10.24
N ASN A 120 -9.29 23.07 10.23
CA ASN A 120 -10.33 22.05 10.37
C ASN A 120 -10.28 21.03 9.23
N TYR A 121 -10.18 21.50 7.98
CA TYR A 121 -10.06 20.60 6.82
C TYR A 121 -8.73 19.83 6.82
N TYR A 122 -7.64 20.43 7.31
CA TYR A 122 -6.38 19.71 7.47
C TYR A 122 -6.47 18.59 8.50
N GLN A 123 -7.14 18.82 9.64
CA GLN A 123 -7.42 17.77 10.64
C GLN A 123 -8.30 16.65 10.07
N LYS A 124 -9.33 17.00 9.28
CA LYS A 124 -10.18 16.00 8.59
C LYS A 124 -9.37 15.19 7.58
N PHE A 125 -8.45 15.82 6.86
CA PHE A 125 -7.52 15.12 5.98
C PHE A 125 -6.66 14.12 6.74
N GLU A 126 -6.03 14.53 7.86
CA GLU A 126 -5.23 13.63 8.69
C GLU A 126 -6.06 12.46 9.25
N ALA A 127 -7.30 12.72 9.66
CA ALA A 127 -8.22 11.67 10.11
C ALA A 127 -8.60 10.69 8.99
N ALA A 128 -8.87 11.18 7.79
CA ALA A 128 -9.15 10.34 6.62
C ALA A 128 -7.93 9.48 6.25
N CYS A 129 -6.73 10.05 6.28
CA CYS A 129 -5.48 9.29 6.09
C CYS A 129 -5.29 8.22 7.17
N ALA A 130 -5.56 8.53 8.44
CA ALA A 130 -5.49 7.56 9.53
C ALA A 130 -6.52 6.42 9.38
N MET A 131 -7.73 6.72 8.90
CA MET A 131 -8.73 5.70 8.60
C MET A 131 -8.27 4.79 7.44
N LEU A 132 -7.69 5.37 6.39
CA LEU A 132 -7.12 4.61 5.29
C LEU A 132 -5.96 3.73 5.77
N ASP A 133 -5.05 4.27 6.58
CA ASP A 133 -3.96 3.50 7.17
C ASP A 133 -4.47 2.32 8.03
N ASN A 134 -5.53 2.52 8.80
CA ASN A 134 -6.14 1.48 9.63
C ASN A 134 -6.96 0.45 8.84
N ALA A 135 -7.43 0.78 7.64
CA ALA A 135 -8.15 -0.13 6.74
C ALA A 135 -7.23 -1.15 6.04
N ASP A 136 -6.00 -1.31 6.53
CA ASP A 136 -5.04 -2.35 6.13
C ASP A 136 -4.52 -2.22 4.68
N TYR A 137 -4.22 -0.99 4.26
CA TYR A 137 -3.39 -0.75 3.08
C TYR A 137 -1.88 -0.86 3.36
N ARG A 138 -1.46 -1.11 4.62
CA ARG A 138 -0.06 -1.30 5.03
C ARG A 138 0.32 -2.79 5.19
N ASN A 139 1.61 -3.08 5.08
CA ASN A 139 2.14 -4.44 5.28
C ASN A 139 2.24 -4.77 6.77
N VAL A 140 1.64 -5.89 7.18
CA VAL A 140 1.97 -6.56 8.45
C VAL A 140 3.31 -7.29 8.25
N GLU A 141 4.42 -6.64 8.60
CA GLU A 141 5.78 -7.20 8.43
C GLU A 141 6.12 -8.34 9.40
N LYS A 142 5.34 -8.50 10.47
CA LYS A 142 5.45 -9.62 11.41
C LYS A 142 4.06 -10.07 11.83
N GLU A 143 3.88 -11.39 11.89
CA GLU A 143 2.80 -12.02 12.65
C GLU A 143 2.96 -11.60 14.12
N GLU A 144 2.37 -10.46 14.49
CA GLU A 144 2.14 -10.14 15.89
C GLU A 144 1.01 -11.01 16.41
N ASN A 145 1.16 -11.44 17.66
CA ASN A 145 0.37 -12.45 18.31
C ASN A 145 -1.15 -12.16 18.18
N TYR A 146 -1.86 -12.90 17.32
CA TYR A 146 -3.29 -12.70 17.00
C TYR A 146 -4.20 -12.65 18.24
N ARG A 147 -3.77 -13.22 19.37
CA ARG A 147 -4.49 -13.16 20.66
C ARG A 147 -4.63 -11.73 21.20
N LEU A 148 -3.66 -10.86 20.96
CA LEU A 148 -3.72 -9.47 21.42
C LEU A 148 -4.77 -8.66 20.63
N HIS A 149 -4.90 -8.95 19.33
CA HIS A 149 -5.82 -8.23 18.45
C HIS A 149 -7.29 -8.70 18.56
N ARG A 150 -7.52 -9.89 19.10
CA ARG A 150 -8.87 -10.47 19.33
C ARG A 150 -9.36 -10.34 20.77
N MET A 151 -8.82 -9.39 21.55
CA MET A 151 -9.19 -9.20 22.97
C MET A 151 -9.14 -10.52 23.77
N GLY A 152 -8.23 -11.43 23.42
CA GLY A 152 -8.03 -12.69 24.15
C GLY A 152 -8.97 -13.86 23.85
N TRP A 153 -9.85 -13.82 22.83
CA TRP A 153 -10.73 -14.96 22.52
C TRP A 153 -10.28 -15.76 21.30
N ALA A 154 -10.29 -17.10 21.46
CA ALA A 154 -9.81 -18.11 20.51
C ALA A 154 -10.69 -18.19 19.26
#